data_AF-A0AAD8XVH6-F1
#
_entry.id   AF-A0AAD8XVH6-F1
#
_cell.length_a   1.000
_cell.length_b   1.000
_cell.length_c   1.000
_cell.angle_alpha   90.00
_cell.angle_beta   90.00
_cell.angle_gamma   90.00
#
_symmetry.space_group_name_H-M   'P 1'
#
loop_
_entity.id
_entity.type
_entity.pdbx_description
1 polymer ?
#
loop_
_entity_poly.entity_id
_entity_poly.type
_entity_poly.pdbx_seq_one_letter_code
_entity_poly.pdbx_strand_id
1 'polypeptide(L)'
;MQVNRNFRASPPPTPLPTLEPTLPGTDVQLTSSPTEPKEPTESPTYTPAPTAIQGRPPESSVNAVEEVITNSKGLLTELVLRSKHPSGHRFIQAMRKMTTGIGPGEKNFFYVGDGESPNSLNYGLVNIAAFLADGVVKAIHDDTCDEHSYEMVNGRYPISNSCGQGGLSYQDDVCTDGDEGMECAVDTKMVVQGVTHARWLGAPPPMYCGDRSTGYWDHVAGLERQEPPFANEAGRSDIRGCCWWGRGVAQVRGVCSYGKLNYYLGAKAAADGRPSIYPDINFCTDPDLICSGKHSDELRWVTGMFHWSTNVQKQRSRDYSYMDLLQNFVDEGNFTATVFIDGVNEFLGESHNDTVKLRSETFFDALRAFGLIEDYTSDATALNYCGRDITDAGIKCALKCVSDFDCPGNELCQPGVVACDSVEGEDGSSFDVDVVVEIDLSDNVTLTGDMLPNAGVVADESDNVVASDYEMTSFATFVMPTSYYCGENWGHASSSCLVACPGGNDAECPPNQKCFADVAACSQTNSPEDLDGLELDMTTNYCGQSYDDASMMCFARTQCPGGIDAECPDGEKCFAAIQC
;
A
#
# COMPACT_ATOMS: atom_id res chain seq x y z
N MET A 1 10.57 -46.29 0.87
CA MET A 1 11.34 -45.79 2.01
C MET A 1 10.38 -45.05 2.93
N GLN A 2 10.15 -45.58 4.14
CA GLN A 2 9.38 -44.89 5.18
C GLN A 2 10.28 -43.82 5.79
N VAL A 3 9.83 -42.56 5.79
CA VAL A 3 10.48 -41.47 6.53
C VAL A 3 9.59 -41.14 7.72
N ASN A 4 10.04 -41.53 8.92
CA ASN A 4 9.44 -41.15 10.20
C ASN A 4 9.50 -39.63 10.35
N ARG A 5 8.35 -38.95 10.36
CA ARG A 5 8.22 -37.58 10.85
C ARG A 5 8.00 -37.64 12.37
N ASN A 6 9.04 -37.32 13.14
CA ASN A 6 8.90 -37.10 14.58
C ASN A 6 8.16 -35.77 14.81
N PHE A 7 6.84 -35.83 14.98
CA PHE A 7 6.06 -34.71 15.52
C PHE A 7 6.30 -34.63 17.02
N ARG A 8 6.90 -33.54 17.48
CA ARG A 8 6.94 -33.18 18.90
C ARG A 8 5.64 -32.41 19.19
N ALA A 9 4.80 -32.93 20.07
CA ALA A 9 3.58 -32.26 20.48
C ALA A 9 3.90 -30.93 21.18
N SER A 10 3.14 -29.88 20.88
CA SER A 10 3.25 -28.57 21.54
C SER A 10 3.00 -28.70 23.04
N PRO A 11 3.74 -27.96 23.90
CA PRO A 11 3.45 -27.92 25.33
C PRO A 11 2.06 -27.29 25.59
N PRO A 12 1.36 -27.73 26.65
CA PRO A 12 0.05 -27.17 26.98
C PRO A 12 0.15 -25.69 27.35
N PRO A 13 -0.90 -24.88 27.08
CA PRO A 13 -0.90 -23.46 27.39
C PRO A 13 -0.73 -23.21 28.89
N THR A 14 0.09 -22.21 29.21
CA THR A 14 0.36 -21.79 30.59
C THR A 14 -0.89 -21.10 31.17
N PRO A 15 -1.38 -21.46 32.37
CA PRO A 15 -2.50 -20.76 33.00
C PRO A 15 -2.15 -19.32 33.37
N LEU A 16 -3.12 -18.40 33.23
CA LEU A 16 -3.00 -16.98 33.62
C LEU A 16 -2.58 -16.82 35.11
N PRO A 17 -1.72 -15.83 35.44
CA PRO A 17 -1.36 -15.54 36.82
C PRO A 17 -2.51 -14.81 37.55
N THR A 18 -2.92 -15.39 38.68
CA THR A 18 -3.88 -14.81 39.63
C THR A 18 -3.23 -13.69 40.44
N LEU A 19 -3.90 -12.54 40.52
CA LEU A 19 -3.52 -11.41 41.37
C LEU A 19 -3.88 -11.70 42.84
N GLU A 20 -2.88 -11.88 43.71
CA GLU A 20 -2.86 -11.37 45.10
C GLU A 20 -1.53 -11.74 45.83
N PRO A 21 -0.97 -10.85 46.69
CA PRO A 21 0.33 -11.06 47.32
C PRO A 21 0.21 -11.65 48.74
N THR A 22 0.98 -12.71 49.03
CA THR A 22 1.11 -13.27 50.38
C THR A 22 2.57 -13.21 50.85
N LEU A 23 2.84 -12.33 51.83
CA LEU A 23 4.08 -12.31 52.61
C LEU A 23 4.04 -13.41 53.68
N PRO A 24 5.18 -14.07 53.95
CA PRO A 24 5.55 -14.32 55.34
C PRO A 24 7.01 -13.95 55.61
N GLY A 25 7.23 -13.23 56.71
CA GLY A 25 8.55 -12.89 57.21
C GLY A 25 9.19 -14.02 58.01
N THR A 26 10.53 -14.05 58.00
CA THR A 26 11.30 -14.73 59.03
C THR A 26 12.65 -14.06 59.26
N ASP A 27 12.80 -13.67 60.51
CA ASP A 27 13.95 -13.40 61.37
C ASP A 27 15.40 -13.52 60.84
N VAL A 28 16.18 -12.50 61.19
CA VAL A 28 17.62 -12.34 60.92
C VAL A 28 18.43 -12.90 62.08
N GLN A 29 19.46 -13.71 61.77
CA GLN A 29 20.62 -13.86 62.66
C GLN A 29 21.89 -13.30 62.01
N LEU A 30 22.49 -12.33 62.71
CA LEU A 30 23.74 -11.65 62.41
C LEU A 30 24.93 -12.41 62.99
N THR A 31 25.95 -12.71 62.18
CA THR A 31 27.32 -12.91 62.67
C THR A 31 28.38 -12.36 61.70
N SER A 32 29.15 -11.40 62.23
CA SER A 32 30.57 -11.06 62.02
C SER A 32 31.11 -10.58 60.67
N SER A 33 31.33 -9.26 60.63
CA SER A 33 32.45 -8.45 60.10
C SER A 33 32.82 -8.42 58.61
N PRO A 34 33.17 -7.23 58.07
CA PRO A 34 33.18 -6.95 56.63
C PRO A 34 34.55 -7.25 55.99
N THR A 35 34.54 -7.99 54.90
CA THR A 35 35.65 -7.97 53.93
C THR A 35 35.47 -6.76 53.03
N GLU A 36 36.50 -5.91 52.99
CA GLU A 36 36.60 -4.73 52.13
C GLU A 36 36.42 -5.11 50.64
N PRO A 37 35.44 -4.54 49.92
CA PRO A 37 35.26 -4.81 48.50
C PRO A 37 36.41 -4.20 47.71
N LYS A 38 37.15 -5.05 47.00
CA LYS A 38 38.08 -4.61 45.95
C LYS A 38 37.27 -3.90 44.87
N GLU A 39 37.63 -2.65 44.54
CA GLU A 39 36.99 -1.89 43.45
C GLU A 39 36.93 -2.75 42.17
N PRO A 40 35.75 -2.91 41.55
CA PRO A 40 35.65 -3.46 40.21
C PRO A 40 36.40 -2.51 39.26
N THR A 41 37.57 -2.96 38.82
CA THR A 41 38.33 -2.34 37.75
C THR A 41 37.65 -2.69 36.43
N GLU A 42 37.52 -1.66 35.59
CA GLU A 42 36.86 -1.61 34.27
C GLU A 42 35.34 -1.41 34.30
N SER A 43 34.98 -0.12 34.18
CA SER A 43 33.70 0.30 33.62
C SER A 43 33.46 -0.43 32.29
N PRO A 44 32.22 -0.84 31.99
CA PRO A 44 31.90 -1.41 30.69
C PRO A 44 32.36 -0.42 29.62
N THR A 45 33.26 -0.87 28.75
CA THR A 45 33.61 -0.15 27.54
C THR A 45 32.31 0.18 26.84
N TYR A 46 31.93 1.46 26.84
CA TYR A 46 30.93 1.97 25.94
C TYR A 46 31.39 1.61 24.53
N THR A 47 30.77 0.58 23.94
CA THR A 47 30.79 0.43 22.49
C THR A 47 30.26 1.75 21.96
N PRO A 48 31.00 2.47 21.08
CA PRO A 48 30.47 3.69 20.48
C PRO A 48 29.12 3.35 19.86
N ALA A 49 28.13 4.22 20.06
CA ALA A 49 26.81 4.05 19.50
C ALA A 49 26.93 3.69 18.00
N PRO A 50 26.22 2.67 17.51
CA PRO A 50 26.27 2.26 16.11
C PRO A 50 26.11 3.48 15.20
N THR A 51 27.11 3.74 14.36
CA THR A 51 27.16 4.97 13.56
C THR A 51 26.28 4.77 12.33
N ALA A 52 25.29 5.65 12.12
CA ALA A 52 24.26 5.59 11.06
C ALA A 52 24.76 5.63 9.59
N ILE A 53 26.05 5.36 9.35
CA ILE A 53 26.71 5.45 8.04
C ILE A 53 27.23 4.07 7.58
N GLN A 54 27.47 3.12 8.48
CA GLN A 54 28.00 1.82 8.06
C GLN A 54 26.96 1.04 7.22
N GLY A 55 27.37 0.69 6.00
CA GLY A 55 26.53 0.05 5.00
C GLY A 55 25.72 1.01 4.14
N ARG A 56 25.92 2.33 4.27
CA ARG A 56 25.29 3.33 3.42
C ARG A 56 25.82 3.23 1.98
N PRO A 57 24.95 3.12 0.96
CA PRO A 57 25.35 3.19 -0.44
C PRO A 57 26.05 4.53 -0.77
N PRO A 58 27.06 4.54 -1.65
CA PRO A 58 27.65 5.78 -2.13
C PRO A 58 26.62 6.66 -2.84
N GLU A 59 26.70 7.97 -2.66
CA GLU A 59 25.77 8.93 -3.26
C GLU A 59 25.79 8.87 -4.80
N SER A 60 26.95 8.56 -5.40
CA SER A 60 27.07 8.31 -6.84
C SER A 60 26.22 7.13 -7.30
N SER A 61 26.17 6.04 -6.54
CA SER A 61 25.36 4.87 -6.86
C SER A 61 23.87 5.19 -6.75
N VAL A 62 23.48 5.92 -5.70
CA VAL A 62 22.09 6.37 -5.53
C VAL A 62 21.64 7.23 -6.70
N ASN A 63 22.44 8.24 -7.07
CA ASN A 63 22.11 9.15 -8.17
C ASN A 63 22.04 8.42 -9.52
N ALA A 64 22.97 7.51 -9.81
CA ALA A 64 22.97 6.74 -11.04
C ALA A 64 21.73 5.83 -11.17
N VAL A 65 21.36 5.14 -10.08
CA VAL A 65 20.15 4.30 -10.06
C VAL A 65 18.88 5.15 -10.19
N GLU A 66 18.81 6.29 -9.52
CA GLU A 66 17.68 7.20 -9.60
C GLU A 66 17.46 7.78 -10.99
N GLU A 67 18.55 8.13 -11.70
CA GLU A 67 18.50 8.59 -13.08
C GLU A 67 17.86 7.52 -13.99
N VAL A 68 18.29 6.27 -13.88
CA VAL A 68 17.69 5.16 -14.64
C VAL A 68 16.22 4.97 -14.30
N ILE A 69 15.84 4.91 -13.02
CA ILE A 69 14.43 4.74 -12.61
C ILE A 69 13.55 5.88 -13.14
N THR A 70 14.07 7.12 -13.11
CA THR A 70 13.34 8.29 -13.59
C THR A 70 13.10 8.19 -15.09
N ASN A 71 14.12 7.81 -15.87
CA ASN A 71 14.01 7.63 -17.31
C ASN A 71 13.12 6.42 -17.66
N SER A 72 13.11 5.38 -16.83
CA SER A 72 12.29 4.17 -17.01
C SER A 72 10.86 4.32 -16.50
N LYS A 73 10.43 5.48 -15.99
CA LYS A 73 9.11 5.65 -15.34
C LYS A 73 7.94 5.19 -16.22
N GLY A 74 7.97 5.50 -17.52
CA GLY A 74 6.95 5.07 -18.48
C GLY A 74 6.86 3.55 -18.59
N LEU A 75 7.99 2.91 -18.88
CA LEU A 75 8.10 1.44 -18.99
C LEU A 75 7.79 0.73 -17.68
N LEU A 76 8.21 1.26 -16.53
CA LEU A 76 7.86 0.70 -15.23
C LEU A 76 6.35 0.76 -14.99
N THR A 77 5.68 1.85 -15.36
CA THR A 77 4.21 1.97 -15.24
C THR A 77 3.50 0.97 -16.16
N GLU A 78 4.02 0.79 -17.37
CA GLU A 78 3.42 -0.02 -18.42
C GLU A 78 3.68 -1.52 -18.25
N LEU A 79 4.85 -1.92 -17.76
CA LEU A 79 5.27 -3.32 -17.70
C LEU A 79 5.18 -3.90 -16.29
N VAL A 80 5.62 -3.14 -15.28
CA VAL A 80 5.88 -3.64 -13.92
C VAL A 80 4.78 -3.25 -12.94
N LEU A 81 4.52 -1.95 -12.78
CA LEU A 81 3.62 -1.37 -11.78
C LEU A 81 2.15 -1.39 -12.24
N ARG A 82 1.78 -2.40 -13.04
CA ARG A 82 0.42 -2.62 -13.49
C ARG A 82 -0.40 -3.18 -12.35
N SER A 83 -1.42 -2.42 -11.96
CA SER A 83 -2.45 -2.91 -11.06
C SER A 83 -3.71 -3.28 -11.84
N LYS A 84 -4.45 -4.28 -11.36
CA LYS A 84 -5.82 -4.53 -11.81
C LYS A 84 -6.76 -3.37 -11.52
N HIS A 85 -6.39 -2.47 -10.60
CA HIS A 85 -7.21 -1.35 -10.17
C HIS A 85 -6.38 -0.06 -10.09
N PRO A 86 -6.91 1.08 -10.56
CA PRO A 86 -6.08 2.29 -10.71
C PRO A 86 -5.81 2.97 -9.35
N SER A 87 -4.59 2.81 -8.81
CA SER A 87 -4.05 3.69 -7.76
C SER A 87 -2.51 3.61 -7.68
N GLY A 88 -1.86 4.69 -7.22
CA GLY A 88 -0.50 4.62 -6.66
C GLY A 88 0.51 5.64 -7.20
N HIS A 89 1.42 6.14 -6.35
CA HIS A 89 2.69 6.81 -6.68
C HIS A 89 3.66 6.88 -5.46
N ARG A 90 4.92 7.34 -5.65
CA ARG A 90 5.99 7.69 -4.64
C ARG A 90 7.17 6.73 -4.36
N PHE A 91 7.58 5.89 -5.32
CA PHE A 91 8.75 4.99 -5.15
C PHE A 91 10.10 5.70 -4.91
N ILE A 92 10.50 6.67 -5.75
CA ILE A 92 11.84 7.30 -5.69
C ILE A 92 12.08 8.01 -4.36
N GLN A 93 11.05 8.69 -3.82
CA GLN A 93 11.13 9.38 -2.54
C GLN A 93 11.46 8.40 -1.39
N ALA A 94 10.78 7.25 -1.38
CA ALA A 94 11.05 6.18 -0.43
C ALA A 94 12.44 5.57 -0.59
N MET A 95 12.89 5.36 -1.84
CA MET A 95 14.24 4.86 -2.13
C MET A 95 15.30 5.79 -1.53
N ARG A 96 15.22 7.11 -1.77
CA ARG A 96 16.18 8.07 -1.19
C ARG A 96 16.23 8.00 0.33
N LYS A 97 15.09 7.84 1.01
CA LYS A 97 15.05 7.68 2.47
C LYS A 97 15.75 6.41 2.96
N MET A 98 15.70 5.36 2.15
CA MET A 98 16.28 4.05 2.49
C MET A 98 17.75 3.89 2.08
N THR A 99 18.29 4.83 1.30
CA THR A 99 19.66 4.78 0.78
C THR A 99 20.55 5.94 1.25
N THR A 100 19.97 7.07 1.67
CA THR A 100 20.71 8.30 2.01
C THR A 100 20.38 8.87 3.40
N GLY A 101 21.02 9.97 3.77
CA GLY A 101 20.61 10.80 4.90
C GLY A 101 20.69 10.08 6.25
N ILE A 102 19.64 10.22 7.07
CA ILE A 102 19.51 9.48 8.34
C ILE A 102 19.47 7.97 8.08
N GLY A 103 18.77 7.55 7.03
CA GLY A 103 18.68 6.16 6.61
C GLY A 103 18.01 5.25 7.64
N PRO A 104 17.95 3.94 7.33
CA PRO A 104 17.28 2.94 8.16
C PRO A 104 18.11 2.44 9.36
N GLY A 105 19.19 3.14 9.69
CA GLY A 105 20.18 2.70 10.67
C GLY A 105 21.21 1.73 10.10
N GLU A 106 22.16 1.34 10.97
CA GLU A 106 23.35 0.58 10.59
C GLU A 106 22.99 -0.75 9.91
N LYS A 107 23.63 -1.04 8.76
CA LYS A 107 23.49 -2.31 8.00
C LYS A 107 22.06 -2.65 7.55
N ASN A 108 21.14 -1.68 7.54
CA ASN A 108 19.76 -1.87 7.08
C ASN A 108 19.44 -1.10 5.79
N PHE A 109 20.45 -0.46 5.18
CA PHE A 109 20.29 0.28 3.95
C PHE A 109 19.84 -0.63 2.81
N PHE A 110 18.92 -0.10 2.01
CA PHE A 110 18.50 -0.75 0.78
C PHE A 110 19.64 -0.71 -0.24
N TYR A 111 19.99 -1.86 -0.80
CA TYR A 111 21.20 -1.96 -1.62
C TYR A 111 20.93 -1.43 -3.03
N VAL A 112 21.77 -0.48 -3.48
CA VAL A 112 21.67 0.15 -4.81
C VAL A 112 23.02 0.16 -5.54
N GLY A 113 23.88 -0.80 -5.23
CA GLY A 113 25.24 -0.89 -5.76
C GLY A 113 26.31 -0.47 -4.75
N ASP A 114 27.54 -0.89 -5.02
CA ASP A 114 28.71 -0.67 -4.15
C ASP A 114 29.49 0.61 -4.49
N GLY A 115 29.27 1.21 -5.67
CA GLY A 115 29.96 2.39 -6.19
C GLY A 115 31.43 2.18 -6.55
N GLU A 116 31.94 0.96 -6.41
CA GLU A 116 33.34 0.60 -6.62
C GLU A 116 33.51 -0.30 -7.83
N SER A 117 32.59 -1.26 -8.01
CA SER A 117 32.57 -2.19 -9.13
C SER A 117 32.14 -1.47 -10.43
N PRO A 118 32.74 -1.83 -11.59
CA PRO A 118 32.22 -1.37 -12.88
C PRO A 118 30.76 -1.78 -13.12
N ASN A 119 30.29 -2.83 -12.46
CA ASN A 119 28.91 -3.33 -12.54
C ASN A 119 28.00 -2.79 -11.43
N SER A 120 28.47 -1.84 -10.60
CA SER A 120 27.72 -1.33 -9.45
C SER A 120 26.29 -0.91 -9.77
N LEU A 121 26.09 -0.19 -10.88
CA LEU A 121 24.77 0.26 -11.31
C LEU A 121 23.84 -0.94 -11.55
N ASN A 122 24.33 -1.96 -12.26
CA ASN A 122 23.55 -3.15 -12.58
C ASN A 122 23.25 -3.99 -11.34
N TYR A 123 24.15 -4.08 -10.36
CA TYR A 123 23.82 -4.72 -9.07
C TYR A 123 22.64 -4.02 -8.39
N GLY A 124 22.61 -2.69 -8.39
CA GLY A 124 21.51 -1.91 -7.83
C GLY A 124 20.19 -2.13 -8.58
N LEU A 125 20.21 -2.04 -9.91
CA LEU A 125 19.03 -2.20 -10.75
C LEU A 125 18.43 -3.61 -10.67
N VAL A 126 19.27 -4.66 -10.62
CA VAL A 126 18.79 -6.04 -10.47
C VAL A 126 18.19 -6.28 -9.07
N ASN A 127 18.78 -5.73 -8.00
CA ASN A 127 18.16 -5.80 -6.66
C ASN A 127 16.79 -5.11 -6.64
N ILE A 128 16.67 -3.95 -7.28
CA ILE A 128 15.40 -3.23 -7.41
C ILE A 128 14.40 -4.01 -8.23
N ALA A 129 14.81 -4.61 -9.36
CA ALA A 129 13.93 -5.45 -10.17
C ALA A 129 13.34 -6.60 -9.36
N ALA A 130 14.14 -7.29 -8.54
CA ALA A 130 13.65 -8.36 -7.66
C ALA A 130 12.71 -7.84 -6.57
N PHE A 131 13.03 -6.69 -5.95
CA PHE A 131 12.16 -6.05 -4.97
C PHE A 131 10.80 -5.63 -5.56
N LEU A 132 10.82 -5.00 -6.74
CA LEU A 132 9.61 -4.60 -7.46
C LEU A 132 8.78 -5.83 -7.83
N ALA A 133 9.41 -6.89 -8.32
CA ALA A 133 8.74 -8.14 -8.64
C ALA A 133 8.01 -8.76 -7.44
N ASP A 134 8.65 -8.79 -6.27
CA ASP A 134 7.99 -9.26 -5.04
C ASP A 134 6.85 -8.32 -4.62
N GLY A 135 7.05 -7.01 -4.76
CA GLY A 135 6.04 -6.01 -4.46
C GLY A 135 4.80 -6.09 -5.35
N VAL A 136 4.99 -6.41 -6.63
CA VAL A 136 3.89 -6.60 -7.58
C VAL A 136 3.02 -7.76 -7.18
N VAL A 137 3.65 -8.89 -6.90
CA VAL A 137 2.96 -10.12 -6.52
C VAL A 137 2.21 -9.99 -5.20
N LYS A 138 2.78 -9.25 -4.23
CA LYS A 138 2.20 -9.13 -2.89
C LYS A 138 1.14 -8.05 -2.74
N ALA A 139 1.26 -6.97 -3.51
CA ALA A 139 0.49 -5.76 -3.27
C ALA A 139 -0.01 -5.08 -4.55
N ILE A 140 0.90 -4.79 -5.49
CA ILE A 140 0.57 -3.85 -6.57
C ILE A 140 -0.40 -4.46 -7.58
N HIS A 141 -0.24 -5.73 -7.94
CA HIS A 141 -1.06 -6.39 -8.94
C HIS A 141 -2.56 -6.36 -8.59
N ASP A 142 -2.90 -6.54 -7.31
CA ASP A 142 -4.30 -6.53 -6.84
C ASP A 142 -4.69 -5.20 -6.15
N ASP A 143 -3.84 -4.16 -6.23
CA ASP A 143 -4.05 -2.83 -5.63
C ASP A 143 -4.28 -2.86 -4.11
N THR A 144 -3.50 -3.69 -3.41
CA THR A 144 -3.68 -3.92 -1.99
C THR A 144 -2.66 -3.17 -1.17
N CYS A 145 -3.11 -2.58 -0.06
CA CYS A 145 -2.19 -2.16 0.99
C CYS A 145 -2.23 -3.13 2.16
N ASP A 146 -3.43 -3.49 2.61
CA ASP A 146 -3.64 -4.46 3.66
C ASP A 146 -3.82 -5.85 3.07
N GLU A 147 -3.30 -6.82 3.81
CA GLU A 147 -3.53 -8.24 3.56
C GLU A 147 -5.03 -8.55 3.55
N HIS A 148 -5.47 -9.22 2.50
CA HIS A 148 -6.84 -9.71 2.43
C HIS A 148 -7.08 -10.87 3.38
N SER A 149 -8.30 -10.96 3.95
CA SER A 149 -8.76 -12.21 4.55
C SER A 149 -9.14 -13.20 3.46
N TYR A 150 -8.31 -14.20 3.19
CA TYR A 150 -8.52 -15.19 2.13
C TYR A 150 -8.65 -16.62 2.67
N GLU A 151 -8.20 -16.90 3.89
CA GLU A 151 -8.22 -18.25 4.43
C GLU A 151 -9.64 -18.67 4.84
N MET A 152 -10.07 -19.83 4.33
CA MET A 152 -11.32 -20.46 4.75
C MET A 152 -11.06 -21.69 5.61
N VAL A 153 -11.71 -21.75 6.76
CA VAL A 153 -11.77 -22.94 7.62
C VAL A 153 -13.18 -23.51 7.50
N ASN A 154 -13.31 -24.78 7.11
CA ASN A 154 -14.61 -25.46 6.92
C ASN A 154 -15.61 -24.66 6.07
N GLY A 155 -15.14 -24.01 4.99
CA GLY A 155 -15.97 -23.23 4.06
C GLY A 155 -16.44 -21.87 4.56
N ARG A 156 -15.83 -21.34 5.63
CA ARG A 156 -16.14 -20.04 6.23
C ARG A 156 -14.87 -19.24 6.40
N TYR A 157 -14.94 -17.92 6.32
CA TYR A 157 -13.80 -17.05 6.61
C TYR A 157 -13.83 -16.65 8.10
N PRO A 158 -12.92 -17.15 8.95
CA PRO A 158 -12.84 -16.73 10.34
C PRO A 158 -12.58 -15.22 10.45
N ILE A 159 -13.29 -14.51 11.33
CA ILE A 159 -12.96 -13.12 11.64
C ILE A 159 -11.57 -13.04 12.31
N SER A 160 -11.18 -14.10 13.03
CA SER A 160 -9.85 -14.26 13.62
C SER A 160 -8.70 -14.46 12.63
N ASN A 161 -8.96 -14.44 11.32
CA ASN A 161 -7.89 -14.34 10.33
C ASN A 161 -7.04 -13.06 10.50
N SER A 162 -7.57 -12.02 11.16
CA SER A 162 -6.78 -10.84 11.56
C SER A 162 -5.57 -11.21 12.44
N CYS A 163 -5.68 -12.28 13.23
CA CYS A 163 -4.62 -12.79 14.11
C CYS A 163 -3.58 -13.64 13.40
N GLY A 164 -3.83 -14.01 12.14
CA GLY A 164 -3.03 -14.97 11.42
C GLY A 164 -3.83 -15.74 10.38
N GLN A 165 -3.20 -15.97 9.24
CA GLN A 165 -3.69 -16.84 8.16
C GLN A 165 -2.59 -17.85 7.80
N GLY A 166 -2.96 -18.97 7.17
CA GLY A 166 -2.01 -20.01 6.76
C GLY A 166 -1.35 -20.72 7.95
N GLY A 167 -2.05 -20.77 9.09
CA GLY A 167 -1.52 -21.30 10.35
C GLY A 167 -0.52 -20.40 11.09
N LEU A 168 -0.31 -19.16 10.63
CA LEU A 168 0.54 -18.19 11.31
C LEU A 168 -0.16 -17.60 12.55
N SER A 169 0.63 -17.04 13.47
CA SER A 169 0.14 -16.25 14.61
C SER A 169 0.89 -14.92 14.68
N TYR A 170 0.26 -13.82 14.26
CA TYR A 170 0.96 -12.54 14.08
C TYR A 170 1.35 -11.89 15.41
N GLN A 171 0.51 -12.03 16.43
CA GLN A 171 0.76 -11.55 17.79
C GLN A 171 1.83 -12.36 18.55
N ASP A 172 2.10 -13.60 18.13
CA ASP A 172 3.09 -14.47 18.77
C ASP A 172 4.40 -14.55 17.96
N ASP A 173 4.50 -13.80 16.85
CA ASP A 173 5.67 -13.69 15.98
C ASP A 173 6.73 -12.77 16.61
N VAL A 174 7.34 -13.26 17.70
CA VAL A 174 8.37 -12.56 18.47
C VAL A 174 9.72 -12.59 17.74
N CYS A 175 10.55 -11.56 17.95
CA CYS A 175 11.86 -11.49 17.31
C CYS A 175 12.83 -12.54 17.86
N THR A 176 13.67 -13.07 16.99
CA THR A 176 14.74 -14.04 17.31
C THR A 176 16.07 -13.60 16.71
N ASP A 177 17.13 -14.39 16.94
CA ASP A 177 18.41 -14.29 16.23
C ASP A 177 19.14 -12.95 16.41
N GLY A 178 19.09 -12.40 17.63
CA GLY A 178 19.75 -11.15 18.01
C GLY A 178 18.86 -9.91 17.93
N ASP A 179 17.62 -10.06 17.45
CA ASP A 179 16.61 -9.00 17.46
C ASP A 179 15.64 -9.11 18.65
N GLU A 180 15.90 -9.99 19.62
CA GLU A 180 15.02 -10.21 20.77
C GLU A 180 14.75 -8.89 21.54
N GLY A 181 13.47 -8.63 21.84
CA GLY A 181 13.03 -7.42 22.54
C GLY A 181 12.81 -6.20 21.63
N MET A 182 12.95 -6.36 20.31
CA MET A 182 12.52 -5.34 19.35
C MET A 182 11.04 -5.44 18.99
N GLU A 183 10.38 -6.56 19.26
CA GLU A 183 8.97 -6.79 18.96
C GLU A 183 8.03 -5.80 19.67
N CYS A 184 6.90 -5.50 19.02
CA CYS A 184 5.86 -4.70 19.65
C CYS A 184 5.20 -5.46 20.81
N ALA A 185 4.86 -4.75 21.89
CA ALA A 185 3.98 -5.29 22.91
C ALA A 185 2.57 -5.46 22.35
N VAL A 186 1.94 -6.61 22.62
CA VAL A 186 0.56 -6.88 22.22
C VAL A 186 -0.41 -6.08 23.09
N ASP A 187 -1.08 -5.09 22.50
CA ASP A 187 -2.17 -4.36 23.15
C ASP A 187 -3.53 -4.95 22.77
N THR A 188 -4.16 -5.61 23.75
CA THR A 188 -5.51 -6.19 23.61
C THR A 188 -6.62 -5.15 23.43
N LYS A 189 -6.34 -3.87 23.67
CA LYS A 189 -7.28 -2.76 23.50
C LYS A 189 -7.10 -2.01 22.17
N MET A 190 -6.08 -2.35 21.39
CA MET A 190 -5.87 -1.73 20.09
C MET A 190 -7.02 -2.05 19.16
N VAL A 191 -7.51 -1.03 18.45
CA VAL A 191 -8.58 -1.14 17.46
C VAL A 191 -8.07 -0.59 16.15
N VAL A 192 -8.09 -1.44 15.12
CA VAL A 192 -7.66 -1.07 13.76
C VAL A 192 -8.59 -1.75 12.77
N GLN A 193 -8.88 -1.04 11.69
CA GLN A 193 -9.60 -1.54 10.53
C GLN A 193 -8.74 -1.32 9.29
N GLY A 194 -8.50 -2.37 8.51
CA GLY A 194 -7.79 -2.27 7.24
C GLY A 194 -8.60 -1.44 6.23
N VAL A 195 -7.90 -0.82 5.29
CA VAL A 195 -8.51 0.00 4.23
C VAL A 195 -8.70 -0.77 2.92
N THR A 196 -8.02 -1.91 2.78
CA THR A 196 -8.12 -2.73 1.56
C THR A 196 -9.25 -3.74 1.65
N HIS A 197 -10.21 -3.62 0.73
CA HIS A 197 -11.27 -4.61 0.55
C HIS A 197 -10.99 -5.46 -0.69
N ALA A 198 -10.96 -6.77 -0.48
CA ALA A 198 -10.87 -7.75 -1.53
C ALA A 198 -12.06 -7.65 -2.50
N ARG A 199 -11.82 -7.84 -3.80
CA ARG A 199 -12.83 -7.59 -4.85
C ARG A 199 -13.48 -8.85 -5.44
N TRP A 200 -13.14 -10.04 -4.95
CA TRP A 200 -13.82 -11.26 -5.41
C TRP A 200 -15.22 -11.39 -4.82
N LEU A 201 -16.12 -12.08 -5.52
CA LEU A 201 -17.49 -12.27 -5.06
C LEU A 201 -17.52 -13.04 -3.73
N GLY A 202 -18.20 -12.47 -2.73
CA GLY A 202 -18.28 -13.03 -1.38
C GLY A 202 -17.04 -12.78 -0.52
N ALA A 203 -16.11 -11.91 -0.97
CA ALA A 203 -14.96 -11.51 -0.17
C ALA A 203 -15.38 -11.00 1.22
N PRO A 204 -14.64 -11.36 2.28
CA PRO A 204 -14.84 -10.76 3.60
C PRO A 204 -14.47 -9.27 3.59
N PRO A 205 -15.04 -8.50 4.54
CA PRO A 205 -14.65 -7.11 4.74
C PRO A 205 -13.15 -6.99 5.09
N PRO A 206 -12.57 -5.79 4.99
CA PRO A 206 -11.19 -5.56 5.44
C PRO A 206 -10.95 -6.08 6.85
N MET A 207 -9.72 -6.53 7.10
CA MET A 207 -9.32 -7.05 8.42
C MET A 207 -9.64 -6.06 9.53
N TYR A 208 -10.09 -6.58 10.66
CA TYR A 208 -10.42 -5.78 11.83
C TYR A 208 -9.90 -6.46 13.09
N CYS A 209 -9.36 -5.67 14.01
CA CYS A 209 -9.01 -6.09 15.36
C CYS A 209 -9.67 -5.16 16.39
N GLY A 210 -9.98 -5.69 17.57
CA GLY A 210 -10.59 -4.92 18.65
C GLY A 210 -11.55 -5.77 19.47
N ASP A 211 -12.44 -5.12 20.22
CA ASP A 211 -13.46 -5.81 21.02
C ASP A 211 -14.76 -5.96 20.21
N ARG A 212 -14.76 -6.90 19.25
CA ARG A 212 -15.91 -7.19 18.35
C ARG A 212 -16.08 -8.71 18.19
N SER A 213 -16.85 -9.13 17.19
CA SER A 213 -17.31 -10.50 17.02
C SER A 213 -16.18 -11.44 16.65
N THR A 214 -16.33 -12.67 17.14
CA THR A 214 -15.31 -13.72 17.14
C THR A 214 -15.73 -14.90 16.26
N GLY A 215 -16.80 -14.75 15.48
CA GLY A 215 -17.31 -15.78 14.59
C GLY A 215 -16.69 -15.73 13.20
N TYR A 216 -17.51 -15.71 12.16
CA TYR A 216 -17.06 -15.85 10.77
C TYR A 216 -17.84 -14.98 9.80
N TRP A 217 -17.23 -14.68 8.65
CA TRP A 217 -17.91 -14.10 7.51
C TRP A 217 -18.60 -15.18 6.66
N ASP A 218 -19.92 -15.06 6.51
CA ASP A 218 -20.75 -15.91 5.68
C ASP A 218 -20.78 -15.34 4.25
N HIS A 219 -19.88 -15.82 3.41
CA HIS A 219 -19.71 -15.34 2.03
C HIS A 219 -20.93 -15.61 1.14
N VAL A 220 -21.82 -16.54 1.51
CA VAL A 220 -23.06 -16.82 0.78
C VAL A 220 -24.12 -15.78 1.15
N ALA A 221 -24.24 -15.47 2.43
CA ALA A 221 -25.21 -14.49 2.90
C ALA A 221 -24.73 -13.04 2.77
N GLY A 222 -23.41 -12.80 2.66
CA GLY A 222 -22.82 -11.47 2.68
C GLY A 222 -22.88 -10.81 4.07
N LEU A 223 -22.80 -11.60 5.14
CA LEU A 223 -23.02 -11.12 6.52
C LEU A 223 -21.98 -11.70 7.48
N GLU A 224 -21.56 -10.90 8.46
CA GLU A 224 -20.76 -11.38 9.58
C GLU A 224 -21.67 -12.11 10.60
N ARG A 225 -21.29 -13.33 10.96
CA ARG A 225 -21.91 -14.15 11.98
C ARG A 225 -21.09 -14.07 13.25
N GLN A 226 -21.67 -13.50 14.30
CA GLN A 226 -20.95 -13.23 15.55
C GLN A 226 -20.78 -14.45 16.45
N GLU A 227 -21.74 -15.39 16.37
CA GLU A 227 -21.83 -16.54 17.28
C GLU A 227 -22.09 -17.83 16.48
N PRO A 228 -21.51 -18.96 16.90
CA PRO A 228 -20.51 -19.09 17.97
C PRO A 228 -19.14 -18.51 17.54
N PRO A 229 -18.19 -18.29 18.48
CA PRO A 229 -16.81 -18.02 18.12
C PRO A 229 -16.28 -19.10 17.16
N PHE A 230 -15.54 -18.67 16.15
CA PHE A 230 -15.05 -19.51 15.07
C PHE A 230 -13.54 -19.35 14.94
N ALA A 231 -12.83 -20.47 15.04
CA ALA A 231 -11.38 -20.45 15.05
C ALA A 231 -10.81 -20.35 13.64
N ASN A 232 -9.69 -19.62 13.49
CA ASN A 232 -8.81 -19.70 12.33
C ASN A 232 -7.99 -21.00 12.35
N GLU A 233 -7.16 -21.21 11.33
CA GLU A 233 -6.35 -22.42 11.20
C GLU A 233 -5.39 -22.62 12.39
N ALA A 234 -4.92 -21.52 13.00
CA ALA A 234 -4.08 -21.54 14.21
C ALA A 234 -4.87 -21.81 15.52
N GLY A 235 -6.19 -21.97 15.44
CA GLY A 235 -7.06 -22.24 16.59
C GLY A 235 -7.48 -20.99 17.38
N ARG A 236 -7.17 -19.78 16.91
CA ARG A 236 -7.58 -18.52 17.54
C ARG A 236 -8.98 -18.13 17.11
N SER A 237 -9.81 -17.73 18.05
CA SER A 237 -11.20 -17.29 17.79
C SER A 237 -11.46 -15.86 18.24
N ASP A 238 -10.66 -15.28 19.13
CA ASP A 238 -10.72 -13.87 19.48
C ASP A 238 -9.85 -13.01 18.55
N ILE A 239 -10.14 -11.71 18.47
CA ILE A 239 -9.44 -10.75 17.59
C ILE A 239 -8.75 -9.61 18.35
N ARG A 240 -8.61 -9.74 19.67
CA ARG A 240 -7.94 -8.74 20.50
C ARG A 240 -6.44 -8.92 20.43
N GLY A 241 -5.72 -7.81 20.23
CA GLY A 241 -4.27 -7.84 20.06
C GLY A 241 -3.80 -8.36 18.69
N CYS A 242 -4.70 -8.43 17.70
CA CYS A 242 -4.45 -9.04 16.39
C CYS A 242 -4.29 -8.01 15.25
N CYS A 243 -3.78 -6.82 15.53
CA CYS A 243 -3.73 -5.73 14.55
C CYS A 243 -2.51 -5.81 13.58
N TRP A 244 -1.94 -7.00 13.40
CA TRP A 244 -0.58 -7.22 12.89
C TRP A 244 -0.53 -7.94 11.54
N TRP A 245 -1.60 -7.83 10.74
CA TRP A 245 -1.65 -8.38 9.37
C TRP A 245 -0.70 -7.64 8.41
N GLY A 246 -0.52 -8.21 7.22
CA GLY A 246 0.36 -7.67 6.20
C GLY A 246 -0.03 -6.26 5.77
N ARG A 247 0.95 -5.33 5.72
CA ARG A 247 0.76 -3.98 5.18
C ARG A 247 1.86 -3.56 4.23
N GLY A 248 1.51 -2.69 3.29
CA GLY A 248 2.44 -2.09 2.34
C GLY A 248 2.94 -3.06 1.27
N VAL A 249 3.95 -2.63 0.52
CA VAL A 249 4.33 -3.32 -0.73
C VAL A 249 4.91 -4.73 -0.48
N ALA A 250 5.56 -4.94 0.67
CA ALA A 250 6.10 -6.24 1.05
C ALA A 250 5.17 -7.07 1.95
N GLN A 251 3.96 -6.57 2.24
CA GLN A 251 3.00 -7.20 3.17
C GLN A 251 3.64 -7.52 4.53
N VAL A 252 4.23 -6.48 5.15
CA VAL A 252 4.94 -6.58 6.44
C VAL A 252 3.93 -6.95 7.53
N ARG A 253 4.18 -8.07 8.23
CA ARG A 253 3.26 -8.68 9.21
C ARG A 253 3.98 -9.08 10.50
N GLY A 254 3.22 -9.26 11.58
CA GLY A 254 3.72 -9.79 12.85
C GLY A 254 4.36 -8.76 13.78
N VAL A 255 4.25 -8.98 15.10
CA VAL A 255 4.74 -8.04 16.12
C VAL A 255 6.24 -7.77 16.03
N CYS A 256 7.04 -8.75 15.60
CA CYS A 256 8.46 -8.53 15.37
C CYS A 256 8.72 -7.53 14.25
N SER A 257 8.07 -7.69 13.09
CA SER A 257 8.33 -6.82 11.94
C SER A 257 7.92 -5.37 12.20
N TYR A 258 6.73 -5.14 12.76
CA TYR A 258 6.31 -3.80 13.19
C TYR A 258 7.21 -3.25 14.30
N GLY A 259 7.66 -4.12 15.21
CA GLY A 259 8.61 -3.79 16.26
C GLY A 259 9.93 -3.26 15.71
N LYS A 260 10.51 -3.96 14.72
CA LYS A 260 11.72 -3.53 14.02
C LYS A 260 11.51 -2.22 13.26
N LEU A 261 10.36 -2.01 12.61
CA LEU A 261 10.04 -0.71 11.99
C LEU A 261 10.06 0.41 13.04
N ASN A 262 9.42 0.23 14.19
CA ASN A 262 9.42 1.22 15.26
C ASN A 262 10.81 1.42 15.86
N TYR A 263 11.53 0.31 16.08
CA TYR A 263 12.87 0.30 16.63
C TYR A 263 13.83 1.07 15.74
N TYR A 264 13.82 0.89 14.42
CA TYR A 264 14.82 1.50 13.53
C TYR A 264 14.36 2.81 12.89
N LEU A 265 13.07 2.92 12.52
CA LEU A 265 12.56 4.00 11.69
C LEU A 265 11.58 4.92 12.41
N GLY A 266 11.02 4.48 13.54
CA GLY A 266 9.85 5.12 14.17
C GLY A 266 10.15 5.91 15.44
N ALA A 267 9.09 6.12 16.21
CA ALA A 267 9.11 6.84 17.48
C ALA A 267 10.00 6.16 18.53
N LYS A 268 10.11 4.83 18.53
CA LYS A 268 11.03 4.14 19.45
C LYS A 268 12.49 4.48 19.17
N ALA A 269 12.91 4.57 17.91
CA ALA A 269 14.25 5.06 17.56
C ALA A 269 14.51 6.44 18.16
N ALA A 270 13.58 7.37 17.97
CA ALA A 270 13.69 8.74 18.47
C ALA A 270 13.70 8.83 20.00
N ALA A 271 12.82 8.06 20.67
CA ALA A 271 12.73 8.01 22.13
C ALA A 271 14.02 7.46 22.77
N ASP A 272 14.67 6.51 22.10
CA ASP A 272 15.97 5.97 22.52
C ASP A 272 17.16 6.90 22.16
N GLY A 273 16.89 8.09 21.60
CA GLY A 273 17.91 9.07 21.19
C GLY A 273 18.67 8.70 19.92
N ARG A 274 18.16 7.74 19.13
CA ARG A 274 18.76 7.29 17.86
C ARG A 274 18.15 8.08 16.68
N PRO A 275 18.90 8.23 15.56
CA PRO A 275 18.35 8.81 14.34
C PRO A 275 17.12 8.01 13.87
N SER A 276 16.09 8.73 13.45
CA SER A 276 14.81 8.15 13.02
C SER A 276 14.29 8.89 11.78
N ILE A 277 13.85 8.13 10.77
CA ILE A 277 13.24 8.70 9.56
C ILE A 277 11.83 9.23 9.85
N TYR A 278 11.13 8.60 10.80
CA TYR A 278 9.76 8.94 11.22
C TYR A 278 9.69 9.04 12.75
N PRO A 279 10.30 10.07 13.36
CA PRO A 279 10.38 10.21 14.82
C PRO A 279 9.02 10.34 15.51
N ASP A 280 7.98 10.68 14.76
CA ASP A 280 6.60 10.90 15.19
C ASP A 280 5.66 9.72 14.92
N ILE A 281 6.11 8.69 14.20
CA ILE A 281 5.28 7.52 13.87
C ILE A 281 5.61 6.35 14.79
N ASN A 282 4.63 5.91 15.57
CA ASN A 282 4.76 4.71 16.38
C ASN A 282 4.08 3.51 15.69
N PHE A 283 4.86 2.73 14.95
CA PHE A 283 4.36 1.56 14.23
C PHE A 283 3.80 0.46 15.15
N CYS A 284 4.09 0.50 16.46
CA CYS A 284 3.54 -0.44 17.43
C CYS A 284 2.17 -0.03 18.00
N THR A 285 1.77 1.24 17.89
CA THR A 285 0.46 1.70 18.35
C THR A 285 -0.47 2.02 17.19
N ASP A 286 0.11 2.46 16.06
CA ASP A 286 -0.61 2.93 14.89
C ASP A 286 -0.11 2.23 13.61
N PRO A 287 -0.16 0.88 13.54
CA PRO A 287 0.34 0.14 12.38
C PRO A 287 -0.41 0.49 11.08
N ASP A 288 -1.64 0.98 11.19
CA ASP A 288 -2.49 1.39 10.07
C ASP A 288 -1.96 2.61 9.30
N LEU A 289 -1.09 3.43 9.90
CA LEU A 289 -0.52 4.61 9.23
C LEU A 289 0.24 4.28 7.94
N ILE A 290 0.68 3.02 7.79
CA ILE A 290 1.25 2.51 6.53
C ILE A 290 0.23 2.60 5.39
N CYS A 291 -1.06 2.37 5.65
CA CYS A 291 -2.11 2.27 4.64
C CYS A 291 -3.12 3.44 4.63
N SER A 292 -3.31 4.15 5.74
CA SER A 292 -4.31 5.22 5.90
C SER A 292 -3.75 6.60 6.26
N GLY A 293 -2.45 6.68 6.59
CA GLY A 293 -1.82 7.91 7.05
C GLY A 293 -1.48 8.90 5.93
N LYS A 294 -1.19 10.16 6.30
CA LYS A 294 -0.68 11.21 5.37
C LYS A 294 0.56 10.78 4.58
N HIS A 295 1.36 9.89 5.17
CA HIS A 295 2.59 9.37 4.57
C HIS A 295 2.40 8.00 3.91
N SER A 296 1.16 7.49 3.78
CA SER A 296 0.89 6.11 3.34
C SER A 296 1.59 5.76 2.03
N ASP A 297 1.45 6.60 1.00
CA ASP A 297 2.08 6.40 -0.32
C ASP A 297 3.58 6.09 -0.22
N GLU A 298 4.31 6.81 0.64
CA GLU A 298 5.75 6.62 0.86
C GLU A 298 6.03 5.45 1.83
N LEU A 299 5.26 5.34 2.92
CA LEU A 299 5.43 4.31 3.94
C LEU A 299 5.24 2.89 3.39
N ARG A 300 4.33 2.71 2.41
CA ARG A 300 4.14 1.43 1.71
C ARG A 300 5.46 0.94 1.09
N TRP A 301 6.25 1.85 0.54
CA TRP A 301 7.55 1.54 -0.06
C TRP A 301 8.67 1.45 0.96
N VAL A 302 8.76 2.41 1.89
CA VAL A 302 9.84 2.45 2.89
C VAL A 302 9.81 1.21 3.78
N THR A 303 8.63 0.82 4.26
CA THR A 303 8.49 -0.39 5.10
C THR A 303 8.85 -1.66 4.31
N GLY A 304 8.50 -1.72 3.03
CA GLY A 304 8.88 -2.83 2.15
C GLY A 304 10.38 -2.90 1.87
N MET A 305 11.01 -1.78 1.54
CA MET A 305 12.46 -1.72 1.33
C MET A 305 13.23 -2.05 2.60
N PHE A 306 12.74 -1.60 3.76
CA PHE A 306 13.33 -1.97 5.04
C PHE A 306 13.23 -3.47 5.27
N HIS A 307 12.04 -4.04 5.10
CA HIS A 307 11.82 -5.49 5.19
C HIS A 307 12.73 -6.27 4.24
N TRP A 308 12.84 -5.84 2.98
CA TRP A 308 13.75 -6.46 1.99
C TRP A 308 15.21 -6.41 2.46
N SER A 309 15.64 -5.25 2.97
CA SER A 309 17.01 -5.03 3.43
C SER A 309 17.36 -5.84 4.67
N THR A 310 16.40 -6.08 5.56
CA THR A 310 16.64 -6.83 6.79
C THR A 310 16.42 -8.32 6.65
N ASN A 311 15.53 -8.76 5.75
CA ASN A 311 15.06 -10.15 5.71
C ASN A 311 15.36 -10.88 4.40
N VAL A 312 15.70 -10.18 3.32
CA VAL A 312 16.01 -10.81 2.02
C VAL A 312 17.46 -10.59 1.63
N GLN A 313 17.95 -9.35 1.64
CA GLN A 313 19.34 -9.04 1.31
C GLN A 313 20.36 -9.70 2.25
N LYS A 314 19.93 -10.05 3.48
CA LYS A 314 20.76 -10.72 4.49
C LYS A 314 20.70 -12.24 4.44
N GLN A 315 19.85 -12.82 3.57
CA GLN A 315 19.65 -14.27 3.52
C GLN A 315 20.91 -15.00 3.06
N ARG A 316 21.12 -16.15 3.70
CA ARG A 316 22.22 -17.07 3.42
C ARG A 316 21.70 -18.50 3.49
N SER A 317 21.87 -19.22 2.39
CA SER A 317 21.77 -20.67 2.37
C SER A 317 23.13 -21.28 2.76
N ARG A 318 23.20 -22.62 2.83
CA ARG A 318 24.44 -23.35 3.07
C ARG A 318 25.48 -23.08 1.98
N ASP A 319 25.02 -22.93 0.74
CA ASP A 319 25.87 -22.97 -0.44
C ASP A 319 26.01 -21.59 -1.13
N TYR A 320 25.12 -20.63 -0.82
CA TYR A 320 25.13 -19.31 -1.44
C TYR A 320 24.43 -18.26 -0.54
N SER A 321 24.79 -16.98 -0.70
CA SER A 321 24.05 -15.86 -0.13
C SER A 321 23.30 -15.07 -1.19
N TYR A 322 22.33 -14.26 -0.77
CA TYR A 322 21.62 -13.35 -1.68
C TYR A 322 22.59 -12.46 -2.47
N MET A 323 23.57 -11.86 -1.77
CA MET A 323 24.53 -10.96 -2.40
C MET A 323 25.46 -11.69 -3.38
N ASP A 324 25.85 -12.94 -3.08
CA ASP A 324 26.66 -13.73 -4.02
C ASP A 324 25.87 -14.09 -5.28
N LEU A 325 24.58 -14.47 -5.13
CA LEU A 325 23.71 -14.74 -6.28
C LEU A 325 23.52 -13.49 -7.13
N LEU A 326 23.29 -12.33 -6.51
CA LEU A 326 23.13 -11.05 -7.19
C LEU A 326 24.39 -10.69 -7.99
N GLN A 327 25.55 -10.74 -7.35
CA GLN A 327 26.82 -10.36 -7.97
C GLN A 327 27.18 -11.32 -9.11
N ASN A 328 27.07 -12.63 -8.89
CA ASN A 328 27.36 -13.63 -9.93
C ASN A 328 26.44 -13.46 -11.14
N PHE A 329 25.13 -13.28 -10.93
CA PHE A 329 24.18 -13.09 -12.03
C PHE A 329 24.51 -11.86 -12.88
N VAL A 330 24.87 -10.75 -12.26
CA VAL A 330 25.24 -9.52 -12.97
C VAL A 330 26.61 -9.64 -13.64
N ASP A 331 27.59 -10.25 -12.97
CA ASP A 331 28.95 -10.39 -13.48
C ASP A 331 29.05 -11.39 -14.64
N GLU A 332 28.17 -12.39 -14.69
CA GLU A 332 28.00 -13.27 -15.85
C GLU A 332 27.46 -12.50 -17.08
N GLY A 333 26.75 -11.39 -16.87
CA GLY A 333 26.20 -10.54 -17.92
C GLY A 333 25.03 -11.17 -18.70
N ASN A 334 24.60 -12.39 -18.37
CA ASN A 334 23.44 -13.04 -18.98
C ASN A 334 22.17 -12.71 -18.20
N PHE A 335 21.62 -11.52 -18.42
CA PHE A 335 20.41 -11.06 -17.75
C PHE A 335 19.13 -11.86 -18.08
N THR A 336 19.18 -12.81 -19.02
CA THR A 336 18.05 -13.71 -19.33
C THR A 336 18.03 -14.99 -18.50
N ALA A 337 19.06 -15.22 -17.67
CA ALA A 337 19.12 -16.38 -16.79
C ALA A 337 18.12 -16.28 -15.63
N THR A 338 17.53 -17.40 -15.21
CA THR A 338 16.56 -17.44 -14.11
C THR A 338 17.19 -17.69 -12.74
N VAL A 339 18.47 -18.09 -12.70
CA VAL A 339 19.16 -18.56 -11.48
C VAL A 339 19.02 -17.60 -10.29
N PHE A 340 19.10 -16.29 -10.53
CA PHE A 340 18.96 -15.30 -9.48
C PHE A 340 17.54 -15.24 -8.94
N ILE A 341 16.54 -15.04 -9.82
CA ILE A 341 15.14 -14.92 -9.39
C ILE A 341 14.60 -16.23 -8.81
N ASP A 342 15.07 -17.38 -9.29
CA ASP A 342 14.77 -18.69 -8.70
C ASP A 342 15.31 -18.79 -7.26
N GLY A 343 16.54 -18.31 -7.01
CA GLY A 343 17.08 -18.21 -5.65
C GLY A 343 16.32 -17.24 -4.76
N VAL A 344 15.85 -16.12 -5.31
CA VAL A 344 14.96 -15.18 -4.58
C VAL A 344 13.64 -15.84 -4.21
N ASN A 345 13.02 -16.60 -5.13
CA ASN A 345 11.81 -17.37 -4.86
C ASN A 345 12.02 -18.39 -3.72
N GLU A 346 13.18 -19.05 -3.68
CA GLU A 346 13.57 -19.97 -2.60
C GLU A 346 13.68 -19.25 -1.25
N PHE A 347 14.37 -18.10 -1.19
CA PHE A 347 14.50 -17.32 0.04
C PHE A 347 13.16 -16.79 0.57
N LEU A 348 12.22 -16.48 -0.32
CA LEU A 348 10.88 -16.04 0.05
C LEU A 348 9.96 -17.20 0.46
N GLY A 349 10.40 -18.45 0.32
CA GLY A 349 9.65 -19.64 0.72
C GLY A 349 8.39 -19.90 -0.11
N GLU A 350 8.30 -19.31 -1.31
CA GLU A 350 7.10 -19.37 -2.13
C GLU A 350 7.06 -20.66 -2.96
N SER A 351 5.90 -21.34 -2.95
CA SER A 351 5.72 -22.62 -3.65
C SER A 351 4.49 -22.65 -4.54
N HIS A 352 3.67 -21.59 -4.55
CA HIS A 352 2.55 -21.46 -5.46
C HIS A 352 3.07 -21.10 -6.86
N ASN A 353 2.85 -22.00 -7.82
CA ASN A 353 3.35 -21.87 -9.18
C ASN A 353 2.97 -20.54 -9.84
N ASP A 354 1.75 -20.04 -9.62
CA ASP A 354 1.29 -18.79 -10.21
C ASP A 354 2.01 -17.57 -9.61
N THR A 355 2.23 -17.56 -8.30
CA THR A 355 2.98 -16.53 -7.58
C THR A 355 4.44 -16.49 -8.03
N VAL A 356 5.09 -17.65 -8.10
CA VAL A 356 6.47 -17.80 -8.60
C VAL A 356 6.57 -17.32 -10.05
N LYS A 357 5.63 -17.74 -10.90
CA LYS A 357 5.59 -17.37 -12.31
C LYS A 357 5.44 -15.85 -12.47
N LEU A 358 4.45 -15.24 -11.81
CA LEU A 358 4.22 -13.80 -11.88
C LEU A 358 5.42 -13.00 -11.38
N ARG A 359 6.08 -13.44 -10.29
CA ARG A 359 7.30 -12.80 -9.79
C ARG A 359 8.41 -12.86 -10.84
N SER A 360 8.64 -14.04 -11.43
CA SER A 360 9.70 -14.22 -12.43
C SER A 360 9.43 -13.41 -13.71
N GLU A 361 8.19 -13.38 -14.20
CA GLU A 361 7.80 -12.55 -15.35
C GLU A 361 8.01 -11.06 -15.06
N THR A 362 7.54 -10.59 -13.90
CA THR A 362 7.69 -9.19 -13.47
C THR A 362 9.15 -8.79 -13.28
N PHE A 363 9.99 -9.70 -12.78
CA PHE A 363 11.42 -9.46 -12.65
C PHE A 363 12.06 -9.16 -14.01
N PHE A 364 11.77 -9.97 -15.03
CA PHE A 364 12.29 -9.73 -16.38
C PHE A 364 11.68 -8.48 -17.02
N ASP A 365 10.41 -8.17 -16.76
CA ASP A 365 9.79 -6.90 -17.18
C ASP A 365 10.51 -5.69 -16.56
N ALA A 366 10.91 -5.77 -15.29
CA ALA A 366 11.70 -4.72 -14.65
C ALA A 366 13.10 -4.60 -15.25
N LEU A 367 13.76 -5.71 -15.59
CA LEU A 367 15.05 -5.68 -16.28
C LEU A 367 14.94 -5.06 -17.69
N ARG A 368 13.85 -5.32 -18.42
CA ARG A 368 13.55 -4.64 -19.70
C ARG A 368 13.32 -3.15 -19.49
N ALA A 369 12.52 -2.77 -18.50
CA ALA A 369 12.28 -1.37 -18.18
C ALA A 369 13.57 -0.61 -17.84
N PHE A 370 14.55 -1.27 -17.21
CA PHE A 370 15.87 -0.72 -16.93
C PHE A 370 16.88 -0.84 -18.08
N GLY A 371 16.49 -1.39 -19.23
CA GLY A 371 17.37 -1.56 -20.39
C GLY A 371 18.49 -2.59 -20.21
N LEU A 372 18.35 -3.53 -19.26
CA LEU A 372 19.33 -4.60 -19.01
C LEU A 372 19.11 -5.83 -19.91
N ILE A 373 17.92 -5.97 -20.46
CA ILE A 373 17.56 -7.01 -21.44
C ILE A 373 16.98 -6.29 -22.66
N GLU A 374 17.50 -6.62 -23.83
CA GLU A 374 16.90 -6.22 -25.09
C GLU A 374 15.61 -7.02 -25.33
N ASP A 375 14.54 -6.37 -25.78
CA ASP A 375 13.38 -7.07 -26.29
C ASP A 375 13.82 -8.02 -27.40
N TYR A 376 13.29 -9.24 -27.40
CA TYR A 376 13.49 -10.18 -28.52
C TYR A 376 12.81 -9.70 -29.83
N THR A 377 12.36 -8.45 -29.84
CA THR A 377 12.03 -7.66 -31.02
C THR A 377 12.80 -6.35 -30.92
N SER A 378 13.78 -6.17 -31.80
CA SER A 378 14.56 -4.94 -31.97
C SER A 378 13.66 -3.70 -32.03
N ASP A 379 13.52 -2.97 -30.92
CA ASP A 379 13.55 -1.51 -30.74
C ASP A 379 12.95 -1.19 -29.36
N ALA A 380 13.75 -0.73 -28.40
CA ALA A 380 13.25 -0.38 -27.05
C ALA A 380 12.39 0.92 -27.04
N THR A 381 12.04 1.43 -28.22
CA THR A 381 11.07 2.52 -28.47
C THR A 381 9.76 2.00 -29.08
N ALA A 382 9.68 0.71 -29.42
CA ALA A 382 8.51 0.12 -30.03
C ALA A 382 7.40 -0.13 -29.01
N LEU A 383 6.43 0.78 -28.99
CA LEU A 383 5.15 0.55 -28.34
C LEU A 383 4.19 -0.15 -29.30
N ASN A 384 3.17 -0.79 -28.76
CA ASN A 384 2.10 -1.41 -29.53
C ASN A 384 0.96 -0.40 -29.73
N TYR A 385 0.56 -0.14 -30.98
CA TYR A 385 -0.54 0.79 -31.30
C TYR A 385 -1.57 0.15 -32.23
N CYS A 386 -2.81 0.60 -32.11
CA CYS A 386 -3.89 0.19 -33.00
C CYS A 386 -3.72 0.78 -34.39
N GLY A 387 -3.78 -0.08 -35.39
CA GLY A 387 -3.77 0.29 -36.79
C GLY A 387 -4.07 -0.90 -37.69
N ARG A 388 -4.37 -0.62 -38.95
CA ARG A 388 -4.57 -1.67 -39.97
C ARG A 388 -3.27 -2.38 -40.33
N ASP A 389 -2.16 -1.67 -40.18
CA ASP A 389 -0.80 -2.16 -40.30
C ASP A 389 0.14 -1.27 -39.47
N ILE A 390 1.39 -1.69 -39.31
CA ILE A 390 2.40 -0.98 -38.52
C ILE A 390 2.64 0.48 -38.96
N THR A 391 2.42 0.80 -40.25
CA THR A 391 2.57 2.16 -40.77
C THR A 391 1.38 3.02 -40.38
N ASP A 392 0.16 2.50 -40.49
CA ASP A 392 -1.07 3.15 -40.04
C ASP A 392 -1.04 3.41 -38.52
N ALA A 393 -0.58 2.42 -37.74
CA ALA A 393 -0.40 2.55 -36.29
C ALA A 393 0.65 3.62 -35.94
N GLY A 394 1.77 3.67 -36.68
CA GLY A 394 2.82 4.67 -36.49
C GLY A 394 2.51 6.08 -37.00
N ILE A 395 1.55 6.23 -37.91
CA ILE A 395 1.06 7.56 -38.34
C ILE A 395 0.01 8.07 -37.36
N LYS A 396 -0.87 7.20 -36.86
CA LYS A 396 -1.96 7.58 -35.97
C LYS A 396 -1.48 7.92 -34.57
N CYS A 397 -0.62 7.09 -33.99
CA CYS A 397 -0.14 7.20 -32.61
C CYS A 397 -1.26 7.48 -31.57
N ALA A 398 -2.49 7.04 -31.86
CA ALA A 398 -3.68 7.53 -31.16
C ALA A 398 -4.14 6.60 -30.02
N LEU A 399 -3.94 5.28 -30.17
CA LEU A 399 -4.42 4.30 -29.21
C LEU A 399 -3.39 3.18 -29.04
N LYS A 400 -2.81 3.07 -27.83
CA LYS A 400 -1.94 1.95 -27.45
C LYS A 400 -2.78 0.69 -27.22
N CYS A 401 -2.19 -0.49 -27.45
CA CYS A 401 -2.87 -1.77 -27.29
C CYS A 401 -1.95 -2.85 -26.71
N VAL A 402 -2.51 -3.85 -26.04
CA VAL A 402 -1.78 -5.04 -25.59
C VAL A 402 -2.14 -6.24 -26.47
N SER A 403 -3.35 -6.24 -27.02
CA SER A 403 -3.89 -7.27 -27.90
C SER A 403 -4.81 -6.68 -28.96
N ASP A 404 -5.12 -7.45 -30.00
CA ASP A 404 -6.05 -7.04 -31.06
C ASP A 404 -7.44 -6.65 -30.56
N PHE A 405 -7.81 -7.09 -29.35
CA PHE A 405 -9.10 -6.77 -28.74
C PHE A 405 -9.21 -5.31 -28.28
N ASP A 406 -8.08 -4.66 -28.04
CA ASP A 406 -8.02 -3.27 -27.59
C ASP A 406 -8.26 -2.28 -28.75
N CYS A 407 -8.28 -2.79 -29.99
CA CYS A 407 -8.35 -1.98 -31.19
C CYS A 407 -9.78 -1.88 -31.75
N PRO A 408 -10.29 -0.65 -31.96
CA PRO A 408 -11.64 -0.44 -32.43
C PRO A 408 -11.77 -0.84 -33.90
N GLY A 409 -12.93 -1.41 -34.24
CA GLY A 409 -13.30 -1.69 -35.61
C GLY A 409 -12.49 -2.83 -36.24
N ASN A 410 -11.75 -2.52 -37.32
CA ASN A 410 -11.00 -3.49 -38.11
C ASN A 410 -9.48 -3.32 -37.99
N GLU A 411 -9.04 -2.70 -36.91
CA GLU A 411 -7.63 -2.51 -36.58
C GLU A 411 -7.13 -3.68 -35.74
N LEU A 412 -5.82 -3.94 -35.82
CA LEU A 412 -5.14 -4.95 -35.02
C LEU A 412 -4.06 -4.27 -34.21
N CYS A 413 -3.61 -4.93 -33.15
CA CYS A 413 -2.57 -4.42 -32.31
C CYS A 413 -1.23 -4.61 -32.99
N GLN A 414 -0.64 -3.51 -33.47
CA GLN A 414 0.60 -3.55 -34.22
C GLN A 414 1.78 -3.42 -33.26
N PRO A 415 2.61 -4.46 -33.12
CA PRO A 415 3.84 -4.34 -32.35
C PRO A 415 4.92 -3.62 -33.16
N GLY A 416 5.92 -3.06 -32.49
CA GLY A 416 7.08 -2.53 -33.20
C GLY A 416 6.95 -1.07 -33.66
N VAL A 417 6.01 -0.28 -33.14
CA VAL A 417 5.73 1.07 -33.66
C VAL A 417 6.67 2.09 -33.03
N VAL A 418 7.69 2.47 -33.79
CA VAL A 418 8.78 3.38 -33.38
C VAL A 418 8.56 4.83 -33.82
N ALA A 419 7.66 5.06 -34.78
CA ALA A 419 7.41 6.37 -35.39
C ALA A 419 6.70 7.36 -34.45
N CYS A 420 6.21 6.88 -33.30
CA CYS A 420 5.57 7.73 -32.30
C CYS A 420 6.58 8.43 -31.36
N ASP A 421 7.87 8.08 -31.44
CA ASP A 421 8.95 8.78 -30.75
C ASP A 421 9.74 9.66 -31.75
N SER A 422 9.62 10.98 -31.56
CA SER A 422 10.29 12.12 -32.22
C SER A 422 9.65 12.71 -33.50
N VAL A 423 9.08 13.92 -33.38
CA VAL A 423 9.57 15.15 -34.07
C VAL A 423 9.18 16.42 -33.24
N GLU A 424 10.15 17.06 -32.58
CA GLU A 424 10.21 18.53 -32.58
C GLU A 424 10.91 18.94 -33.88
N GLY A 425 10.33 19.85 -34.67
CA GLY A 425 10.98 20.41 -35.86
C GLY A 425 10.06 21.05 -36.91
N GLU A 426 9.94 22.39 -36.83
CA GLU A 426 9.88 23.36 -37.94
C GLU A 426 8.95 23.07 -39.15
N ASP A 427 7.69 23.49 -39.09
CA ASP A 427 7.13 24.55 -39.95
C ASP A 427 5.77 25.01 -39.38
N GLY A 428 5.50 26.31 -39.45
CA GLY A 428 4.48 26.98 -38.64
C GLY A 428 3.03 26.72 -39.04
N SER A 429 2.24 26.22 -38.09
CA SER A 429 0.92 26.77 -37.77
C SER A 429 0.49 26.31 -36.38
N SER A 430 0.62 27.18 -35.37
CA SER A 430 0.05 26.93 -34.05
C SER A 430 -1.46 27.17 -34.08
N PHE A 431 -2.20 26.28 -33.42
CA PHE A 431 -3.40 26.62 -32.68
C PHE A 431 -3.23 26.02 -31.28
N ASP A 432 -3.46 26.85 -30.29
CA ASP A 432 -2.84 26.80 -28.97
C ASP A 432 -3.17 25.57 -28.13
N VAL A 433 -2.12 24.99 -27.54
CA VAL A 433 -2.13 24.43 -26.20
C VAL A 433 -1.44 25.46 -25.31
N ASP A 434 -2.11 25.89 -24.25
CA ASP A 434 -1.50 26.53 -23.08
C ASP A 434 -2.57 26.48 -21.95
N VAL A 435 -2.29 26.29 -20.66
CA VAL A 435 -1.09 26.61 -19.89
C VAL A 435 -1.08 25.77 -18.59
N VAL A 436 0.08 25.27 -18.17
CA VAL A 436 0.44 25.14 -16.74
C VAL A 436 1.54 26.17 -16.49
N VAL A 437 1.27 27.11 -15.59
CA VAL A 437 2.17 28.23 -15.27
C VAL A 437 3.14 27.80 -14.16
N GLU A 438 4.44 27.87 -14.43
CA GLU A 438 5.43 28.30 -13.44
C GLU A 438 6.07 29.61 -13.90
N ILE A 439 6.12 30.60 -13.00
CA ILE A 439 6.78 31.89 -13.19
C ILE A 439 8.08 31.86 -12.40
N ASP A 440 9.20 32.17 -13.06
CA ASP A 440 10.29 32.90 -12.40
C ASP A 440 10.71 34.09 -13.25
N LEU A 441 10.99 35.18 -12.56
CA LEU A 441 11.13 36.56 -13.01
C LEU A 441 12.61 36.88 -13.26
N SER A 442 12.97 37.25 -14.48
CA SER A 442 14.07 38.20 -14.68
C SER A 442 13.90 39.06 -15.93
N ASP A 443 14.03 40.36 -15.67
CA ASP A 443 14.46 41.42 -16.57
C ASP A 443 13.58 41.88 -17.74
N ASN A 444 12.71 42.84 -17.39
CA ASN A 444 12.86 44.25 -17.75
C ASN A 444 13.16 44.55 -19.24
N VAL A 445 12.18 45.14 -19.95
CA VAL A 445 12.37 46.38 -20.72
C VAL A 445 11.01 46.95 -21.14
N THR A 446 10.83 48.19 -20.71
CA THR A 446 9.92 49.28 -21.09
C THR A 446 9.33 49.27 -22.51
N LEU A 447 8.12 49.83 -22.67
CA LEU A 447 7.85 50.96 -23.59
C LEU A 447 6.42 51.56 -23.38
N THR A 448 6.41 52.83 -22.93
CA THR A 448 5.59 53.98 -23.37
C THR A 448 4.05 53.97 -23.37
N GLY A 449 3.46 54.99 -22.71
CA GLY A 449 2.29 55.71 -23.25
C GLY A 449 1.15 56.04 -22.28
N ASP A 450 1.36 57.07 -21.45
CA ASP A 450 0.40 58.08 -20.95
C ASP A 450 -1.07 57.72 -20.64
N MET A 451 -1.47 57.83 -19.36
CA MET A 451 -2.17 59.00 -18.79
C MET A 451 -2.53 58.76 -17.30
N LEU A 452 -1.96 59.62 -16.45
CA LEU A 452 -2.26 59.89 -15.03
C LEU A 452 -3.68 60.51 -14.85
N PRO A 453 -4.30 60.58 -13.64
CA PRO A 453 -3.66 61.20 -12.47
C PRO A 453 -3.97 60.68 -11.05
N ASN A 454 -2.96 60.90 -10.18
CA ASN A 454 -2.95 61.37 -8.78
C ASN A 454 -3.89 60.72 -7.75
N ALA A 455 -3.48 60.44 -6.50
CA ALA A 455 -2.42 60.94 -5.62
C ALA A 455 -2.12 59.82 -4.58
N GLY A 456 -1.01 59.68 -3.86
CA GLY A 456 0.10 60.56 -3.51
C GLY A 456 0.40 60.39 -2.02
N VAL A 457 1.64 59.94 -1.70
CA VAL A 457 2.45 60.18 -0.46
C VAL A 457 1.85 59.61 0.86
N VAL A 458 2.53 58.96 1.81
CA VAL A 458 3.81 59.19 2.50
C VAL A 458 4.20 57.91 3.27
N ALA A 459 5.49 57.66 3.46
CA ALA A 459 6.04 56.73 4.45
C ALA A 459 6.09 57.40 5.84
N ASP A 460 5.86 56.65 6.92
CA ASP A 460 6.61 56.83 8.18
C ASP A 460 6.51 55.59 9.09
N GLU A 461 7.64 55.26 9.74
CA GLU A 461 7.80 54.27 10.79
C GLU A 461 7.43 54.90 12.15
N SER A 462 6.63 54.22 12.99
CA SER A 462 6.82 54.28 14.45
C SER A 462 5.94 53.26 15.18
N ASP A 463 6.57 52.53 16.11
CA ASP A 463 5.98 51.69 17.13
C ASP A 463 4.85 52.37 17.91
N ASN A 464 3.68 51.71 18.04
CA ASN A 464 2.99 51.63 19.33
C ASN A 464 1.93 50.51 19.37
N VAL A 465 1.96 49.73 20.46
CA VAL A 465 1.03 48.67 20.80
C VAL A 465 -0.15 49.27 21.57
N VAL A 466 -1.37 49.24 21.01
CA VAL A 466 -2.63 49.17 21.77
C VAL A 466 -3.66 48.38 20.95
N ALA A 467 -4.29 47.40 21.61
CA ALA A 467 -5.29 46.49 21.07
C ALA A 467 -6.62 47.19 20.73
N SER A 468 -7.22 46.81 19.61
CA SER A 468 -8.67 46.79 19.40
C SER A 468 -9.06 45.87 18.24
N ASP A 469 -9.77 44.80 18.57
CA ASP A 469 -10.85 44.13 17.84
C ASP A 469 -10.86 44.21 16.30
N TYR A 470 -10.44 43.12 15.65
CA TYR A 470 -11.08 42.62 14.43
C TYR A 470 -10.90 41.11 14.31
N GLU A 471 -12.00 40.45 13.93
CA GLU A 471 -12.19 39.00 13.85
C GLU A 471 -11.19 38.29 12.92
N MET A 472 -10.65 37.18 13.39
CA MET A 472 -10.06 36.13 12.56
C MET A 472 -11.17 35.15 12.16
N THR A 473 -11.76 35.33 10.98
CA THR A 473 -12.49 34.30 10.22
C THR A 473 -12.36 34.72 8.75
N SER A 474 -12.05 33.92 7.73
CA SER A 474 -12.03 32.49 7.50
C SER A 474 -11.07 32.29 6.31
N PHE A 475 -9.96 31.58 6.49
CA PHE A 475 -9.27 30.98 5.36
C PHE A 475 -10.04 29.70 5.03
N ALA A 476 -10.69 29.70 3.88
CA ALA A 476 -11.38 28.53 3.34
C ALA A 476 -10.38 27.37 3.23
N THR A 477 -10.50 26.44 4.16
CA THR A 477 -10.00 25.09 4.04
C THR A 477 -10.50 24.50 2.73
N PHE A 478 -9.59 24.07 1.87
CA PHE A 478 -9.91 23.11 0.81
C PHE A 478 -10.19 21.77 1.50
N VAL A 479 -11.45 21.59 1.90
CA VAL A 479 -11.99 20.35 2.43
C VAL A 479 -12.43 19.53 1.22
N MET A 480 -11.80 18.38 0.99
CA MET A 480 -12.37 17.36 0.11
C MET A 480 -13.76 17.03 0.69
N PRO A 481 -14.87 17.07 -0.07
CA PRO A 481 -16.19 16.88 0.51
C PRO A 481 -16.32 15.44 0.97
N THR A 482 -16.10 15.18 2.25
CA THR A 482 -16.47 13.93 2.89
C THR A 482 -17.99 13.93 2.98
N SER A 483 -18.63 13.06 2.20
CA SER A 483 -20.08 12.93 2.19
C SER A 483 -20.52 12.08 3.39
N TYR A 484 -21.13 12.74 4.36
CA TYR A 484 -21.61 12.10 5.58
C TYR A 484 -23.13 11.90 5.52
N TYR A 485 -23.58 10.65 5.63
CA TYR A 485 -25.00 10.32 5.60
C TYR A 485 -25.41 9.36 6.71
N CYS A 486 -26.62 9.53 7.21
CA CYS A 486 -27.19 8.71 8.26
C CYS A 486 -27.71 7.39 7.71
N GLY A 487 -27.43 6.31 8.44
CA GLY A 487 -28.04 5.01 8.18
C GLY A 487 -27.99 4.07 9.38
N GLU A 488 -28.67 2.93 9.29
CA GLU A 488 -28.54 1.87 10.31
C GLU A 488 -27.19 1.13 10.18
N ASN A 489 -26.60 1.18 8.98
CA ASN A 489 -25.26 0.74 8.62
C ASN A 489 -24.78 1.54 7.40
N TRP A 490 -23.51 1.38 7.00
CA TRP A 490 -22.92 2.11 5.88
C TRP A 490 -23.68 1.87 4.56
N GLY A 491 -24.11 0.63 4.29
CA GLY A 491 -24.86 0.28 3.07
C GLY A 491 -26.24 0.97 3.00
N HIS A 492 -26.91 1.13 4.13
CA HIS A 492 -28.15 1.92 4.22
C HIS A 492 -27.89 3.42 4.01
N ALA A 493 -26.80 3.96 4.57
CA ALA A 493 -26.39 5.34 4.34
C ALA A 493 -26.05 5.61 2.87
N SER A 494 -25.36 4.67 2.20
CA SER A 494 -24.92 4.77 0.80
C SER A 494 -25.98 4.52 -0.25
N SER A 495 -27.05 3.81 0.10
CA SER A 495 -28.17 3.53 -0.82
C SER A 495 -29.32 4.51 -0.65
N SER A 496 -29.52 5.05 0.55
CA SER A 496 -30.69 5.89 0.84
C SER A 496 -30.44 7.37 0.54
N CYS A 497 -29.24 7.89 0.83
CA CYS A 497 -28.89 9.31 0.68
C CYS A 497 -29.89 10.30 1.32
N LEU A 498 -30.70 9.85 2.29
CA LEU A 498 -31.90 10.59 2.74
C LEU A 498 -31.60 11.69 3.76
N VAL A 499 -30.65 11.47 4.66
CA VAL A 499 -30.33 12.41 5.75
C VAL A 499 -28.83 12.57 5.82
N ALA A 500 -28.33 13.75 5.46
CA ALA A 500 -26.93 14.09 5.64
C ALA A 500 -26.64 14.46 7.10
N CYS A 501 -25.43 14.17 7.58
CA CYS A 501 -24.94 14.54 8.91
C CYS A 501 -23.62 15.34 8.78
N PRO A 502 -23.69 16.63 8.41
CA PRO A 502 -22.54 17.44 8.00
C PRO A 502 -21.46 17.60 9.08
N GLY A 503 -21.83 17.46 10.35
CA GLY A 503 -20.88 17.50 11.46
C GLY A 503 -20.22 16.15 11.76
N GLY A 504 -20.49 15.12 10.96
CA GLY A 504 -19.87 13.80 11.08
C GLY A 504 -20.24 13.05 12.37
N ASN A 505 -21.34 13.42 13.04
CA ASN A 505 -21.69 12.90 14.36
C ASN A 505 -23.07 12.24 14.39
N ASP A 506 -23.19 11.16 15.17
CA ASP A 506 -24.41 10.36 15.29
C ASP A 506 -25.60 11.13 15.89
N ALA A 507 -25.36 12.25 16.58
CA ALA A 507 -26.41 13.06 17.18
C ALA A 507 -27.25 13.82 16.14
N GLU A 508 -26.72 13.96 14.92
CA GLU A 508 -27.42 14.54 13.77
C GLU A 508 -28.34 13.52 13.06
N CYS A 509 -28.26 12.25 13.44
CA CYS A 509 -29.01 11.18 12.81
C CYS A 509 -30.31 10.82 13.55
N PRO A 510 -31.34 10.33 12.85
CA PRO A 510 -32.56 9.81 13.46
C PRO A 510 -32.27 8.70 14.50
N PRO A 511 -33.20 8.44 15.44
CA PRO A 511 -33.04 7.36 16.40
C PRO A 511 -32.74 6.02 15.72
N ASN A 512 -31.75 5.29 16.23
CA ASN A 512 -31.21 4.03 15.67
C ASN A 512 -30.38 4.15 14.38
N GLN A 513 -29.97 5.35 13.98
CA GLN A 513 -29.03 5.56 12.87
C GLN A 513 -27.72 6.18 13.36
N LYS A 514 -26.66 6.01 12.57
CA LYS A 514 -25.32 6.57 12.79
C LYS A 514 -24.85 7.33 11.56
N CYS A 515 -23.92 8.25 11.77
CA CYS A 515 -23.35 9.06 10.72
C CYS A 515 -22.15 8.33 10.08
N PHE A 516 -22.24 8.02 8.79
CA PHE A 516 -21.19 7.31 8.05
C PHE A 516 -20.49 8.25 7.09
N ALA A 517 -19.15 8.20 7.08
CA ALA A 517 -18.30 8.97 6.17
C ALA A 517 -18.15 8.29 4.80
N ASP A 518 -17.62 9.05 3.84
CA ASP A 518 -17.20 8.59 2.51
C ASP A 518 -18.30 7.89 1.71
N VAL A 519 -19.53 8.39 1.86
CA VAL A 519 -20.71 7.91 1.16
C VAL A 519 -20.78 8.51 -0.24
N ALA A 520 -19.77 8.20 -1.06
CA ALA A 520 -19.53 8.81 -2.37
C ALA A 520 -20.71 8.67 -3.35
N ALA A 521 -21.53 7.63 -3.20
CA ALA A 521 -22.76 7.41 -3.96
C ALA A 521 -23.77 8.56 -3.83
N CYS A 522 -23.74 9.29 -2.72
CA CYS A 522 -24.65 10.40 -2.41
C CYS A 522 -24.07 11.78 -2.72
N SER A 523 -22.86 11.85 -3.32
CA SER A 523 -22.16 13.10 -3.63
C SER A 523 -22.43 13.62 -5.06
N GLN A 524 -23.32 13.00 -5.82
CA GLN A 524 -23.72 13.50 -7.13
C GLN A 524 -24.79 14.59 -6.98
N THR A 525 -24.35 15.82 -6.73
CA THR A 525 -25.21 17.01 -6.86
C THR A 525 -25.32 17.40 -8.33
N ASN A 526 -26.31 16.84 -9.05
CA ASN A 526 -26.78 17.46 -10.29
C ASN A 526 -27.82 18.52 -9.92
N SER A 527 -27.41 19.79 -9.95
CA SER A 527 -28.31 20.94 -9.96
C SER A 527 -29.08 20.97 -11.29
N PRO A 528 -30.40 21.20 -11.31
CA PRO A 528 -31.25 20.94 -12.45
C PRO A 528 -31.35 22.14 -13.41
N GLU A 529 -30.26 22.56 -14.08
CA GLU A 529 -30.37 23.63 -15.10
C GLU A 529 -29.65 23.41 -16.44
N ASP A 530 -28.79 22.42 -16.64
CA ASP A 530 -28.10 22.23 -17.93
C ASP A 530 -28.35 20.84 -18.55
N LEU A 531 -29.53 20.67 -19.13
CA LEU A 531 -29.84 19.59 -20.08
C LEU A 531 -29.70 20.13 -21.50
N ASP A 532 -28.70 19.65 -22.26
CA ASP A 532 -28.94 19.34 -23.67
C ASP A 532 -28.04 18.22 -24.18
N GLY A 533 -28.67 17.08 -24.47
CA GLY A 533 -28.30 16.15 -25.55
C GLY A 533 -27.09 15.23 -25.38
N LEU A 534 -27.24 14.10 -24.70
CA LEU A 534 -26.71 12.80 -25.15
C LEU A 534 -27.39 11.65 -24.38
N GLU A 535 -28.15 10.80 -25.09
CA GLU A 535 -28.79 9.58 -24.54
C GLU A 535 -27.73 8.55 -24.12
N LEU A 536 -27.79 8.12 -22.85
CA LEU A 536 -27.19 6.88 -22.37
C LEU A 536 -28.18 6.24 -21.38
N ASP A 537 -29.35 5.89 -21.91
CA ASP A 537 -30.37 5.11 -21.21
C ASP A 537 -30.26 3.65 -21.61
N MET A 538 -29.84 2.79 -20.69
CA MET A 538 -30.34 1.42 -20.65
C MET A 538 -30.61 1.05 -19.20
N THR A 539 -31.40 1.89 -18.52
CA THR A 539 -32.10 1.42 -17.33
C THR A 539 -33.27 0.56 -17.80
N THR A 540 -33.31 -0.72 -17.41
CA THR A 540 -34.36 -1.66 -17.84
C THR A 540 -35.08 -2.26 -16.63
N ASN A 541 -36.33 -2.68 -16.82
CA ASN A 541 -37.17 -3.16 -15.74
C ASN A 541 -37.07 -4.69 -15.63
N TYR A 542 -36.80 -5.22 -14.44
CA TYR A 542 -36.68 -6.67 -14.20
C TYR A 542 -37.56 -7.15 -13.06
N CYS A 543 -38.04 -8.38 -13.19
CA CYS A 543 -38.82 -9.08 -12.17
C CYS A 543 -37.91 -9.61 -11.06
N GLY A 544 -38.34 -9.47 -9.81
CA GLY A 544 -37.69 -10.08 -8.67
C GLY A 544 -38.61 -10.12 -7.45
N GLN A 545 -38.18 -10.78 -6.38
CA GLN A 545 -38.93 -10.75 -5.11
C GLN A 545 -38.68 -9.46 -4.32
N SER A 546 -37.56 -8.78 -4.60
CA SER A 546 -37.19 -7.46 -4.10
C SER A 546 -36.37 -6.72 -5.17
N TYR A 547 -36.12 -5.42 -4.96
CA TYR A 547 -35.26 -4.64 -5.85
C TYR A 547 -33.83 -5.20 -5.92
N ASP A 548 -33.28 -5.66 -4.79
CA ASP A 548 -31.95 -6.28 -4.74
C ASP A 548 -31.89 -7.60 -5.53
N ASP A 549 -32.95 -8.41 -5.45
CA ASP A 549 -33.07 -9.64 -6.22
C ASP A 549 -33.19 -9.38 -7.73
N ALA A 550 -33.95 -8.35 -8.10
CA ALA A 550 -34.10 -7.94 -9.49
C ALA A 550 -32.82 -7.28 -10.05
N SER A 551 -32.04 -6.56 -9.23
CA SER A 551 -30.85 -5.81 -9.67
C SER A 551 -29.57 -6.64 -9.64
N MET A 552 -29.32 -7.42 -8.60
CA MET A 552 -28.08 -8.21 -8.46
C MET A 552 -28.06 -9.45 -9.38
N MET A 553 -29.23 -9.93 -9.80
CA MET A 553 -29.38 -11.10 -10.66
C MET A 553 -30.01 -10.75 -12.01
N CYS A 554 -29.96 -9.48 -12.42
CA CYS A 554 -30.73 -9.01 -13.57
C CYS A 554 -30.39 -9.72 -14.90
N PHE A 555 -29.18 -10.27 -15.05
CA PHE A 555 -28.80 -11.14 -16.18
C PHE A 555 -29.50 -12.52 -16.20
N ALA A 556 -30.12 -12.92 -15.09
CA ALA A 556 -30.82 -14.19 -14.90
C ALA A 556 -32.32 -14.02 -14.60
N ARG A 557 -32.83 -12.78 -14.55
CA ARG A 557 -34.22 -12.44 -14.23
C ARG A 557 -35.06 -12.10 -15.47
N THR A 558 -36.37 -12.27 -15.36
CA THR A 558 -37.30 -11.97 -16.45
C THR A 558 -37.47 -10.46 -16.58
N GLN A 559 -37.34 -9.90 -17.77
CA GLN A 559 -37.63 -8.48 -18.01
C GLN A 559 -39.14 -8.23 -17.98
N CYS A 560 -39.52 -7.07 -17.47
CA CYS A 560 -40.90 -6.57 -17.47
C CYS A 560 -40.96 -5.19 -18.15
N PRO A 561 -40.87 -5.14 -19.49
CA PRO A 561 -40.70 -3.88 -20.24
C PRO A 561 -41.84 -2.88 -20.03
N GLY A 562 -43.04 -3.34 -19.69
CA GLY A 562 -44.19 -2.49 -19.37
C GLY A 562 -44.16 -1.89 -17.97
N GLY A 563 -43.21 -2.31 -17.12
CA GLY A 563 -43.08 -1.80 -15.75
C GLY A 563 -44.17 -2.30 -14.80
N ILE A 564 -44.88 -3.39 -15.15
CA ILE A 564 -46.03 -3.87 -14.40
C ILE A 564 -45.80 -5.27 -13.82
N ASP A 565 -46.22 -5.47 -12.57
CA ASP A 565 -46.07 -6.75 -11.85
C ASP A 565 -46.76 -7.93 -12.56
N ALA A 566 -47.75 -7.67 -13.41
CA ALA A 566 -48.46 -8.69 -14.18
C ALA A 566 -47.60 -9.35 -15.27
N GLU A 567 -46.47 -8.75 -15.63
CA GLU A 567 -45.47 -9.32 -16.54
C GLU A 567 -44.50 -10.26 -15.83
N CYS A 568 -44.55 -10.33 -14.49
CA CYS A 568 -43.65 -11.12 -13.66
C CYS A 568 -44.24 -12.47 -13.25
N PRO A 569 -43.39 -13.49 -13.01
CA PRO A 569 -43.80 -14.77 -12.44
C PRO A 569 -44.54 -14.62 -11.11
N ASP A 570 -45.39 -15.60 -10.77
CA ASP A 570 -46.17 -15.60 -9.53
C ASP A 570 -45.27 -15.42 -8.29
N GLY A 571 -45.47 -14.33 -7.56
CA GLY A 571 -44.71 -13.99 -6.35
C GLY A 571 -43.57 -12.97 -6.56
N GLU A 572 -43.34 -12.51 -7.79
CA GLU A 572 -42.38 -11.46 -8.11
C GLU A 572 -43.07 -10.14 -8.48
N LYS A 573 -42.31 -9.04 -8.43
CA LYS A 573 -42.74 -7.69 -8.82
C LYS A 573 -41.77 -7.09 -9.82
N CYS A 574 -42.26 -6.17 -10.62
CA CYS A 574 -41.46 -5.48 -11.62
C CYS A 574 -40.75 -4.28 -11.00
N PHE A 575 -39.42 -4.26 -11.07
CA PHE A 575 -38.60 -3.19 -10.53
C PHE A 575 -37.94 -2.43 -11.68
N ALA A 576 -38.15 -1.11 -11.68
CA ALA A 576 -37.65 -0.22 -12.71
C ALA A 576 -36.27 0.34 -12.38
N ALA A 577 -35.66 0.96 -13.38
CA ALA A 577 -34.39 1.66 -13.25
C ALA A 577 -33.20 0.77 -12.85
N ILE A 578 -33.25 -0.53 -13.16
CA ILE A 578 -32.19 -1.47 -12.81
C ILE A 578 -31.08 -1.39 -13.85
N GLN A 579 -29.86 -1.21 -13.35
CA GLN A 579 -28.65 -1.20 -14.14
C GLN A 579 -27.94 -2.56 -14.01
N CYS A 580 -27.91 -3.27 -15.13
CA CYS A 580 -27.06 -4.44 -15.38
C CYS A 580 -25.80 -3.97 -16.11
#